data_AF-A0A3G9D177-F1
#
_entry.id   AF-A0A3G9D177-F1
#
_cell.length_a   1.000
_cell.length_b   1.000
_cell.length_c   1.000
_cell.angle_alpha   90.00
_cell.angle_beta   90.00
_cell.angle_gamma   90.00
#
_symmetry.space_group_name_H-M   'P 1'
#
loop_
_entity.id
_entity.type
_entity.pdbx_description
1 polymer ?
#
loop_
_entity_poly.entity_id
_entity_poly.type
_entity_poly.pdbx_seq_one_letter_code
_entity_poly.pdbx_strand_id
1 'polypeptide(L)'
;MNPRALILISLIIIFAGTFGFLCYLNQGGIALKEAYEDGNVNITQITSAGTIPHQVLISTNSKKPVKVEKGTILSNPESEDLVIARDEIIPPEGNSTIPAYCIEPEQSAIKGSHFKVSDKAPWMIQEIIETSNPENPSEAFNTQLKIWLLARGANFNIYTGEVYYTVRANKMYFYQLKDNLSFARAELMTKFNLTEEQLNSININSTILAREENWLDKIMEFIGLK
;
A
#
# COMPACT_ATOMS: atom_id res chain seq x y z
N MET A 1 -25.54 -43.58 19.64
CA MET A 1 -25.55 -42.35 18.81
C MET A 1 -24.97 -42.70 17.46
N ASN A 2 -25.65 -42.37 16.35
CA ASN A 2 -25.18 -42.76 15.01
C ASN A 2 -23.94 -41.91 14.63
N PRO A 3 -22.76 -42.51 14.39
CA PRO A 3 -21.53 -41.75 14.10
C PRO A 3 -21.67 -40.85 12.87
N ARG A 4 -22.52 -41.22 11.90
CA ARG A 4 -22.85 -40.38 10.75
C ARG A 4 -23.61 -39.11 11.13
N ALA A 5 -24.53 -39.22 12.09
CA ALA A 5 -25.29 -38.07 12.60
C ALA A 5 -24.40 -37.14 13.43
N LEU A 6 -23.45 -37.70 14.18
CA LEU A 6 -22.50 -36.94 15.00
C LEU A 6 -21.58 -36.08 14.12
N ILE A 7 -21.03 -36.67 13.05
CA ILE A 7 -20.21 -35.95 12.05
C ILE A 7 -21.02 -34.84 11.37
N LEU A 8 -22.27 -35.13 10.97
CA LEU A 8 -23.14 -34.16 10.32
C LEU A 8 -23.43 -32.95 11.23
N ILE A 9 -23.76 -33.19 12.50
CA ILE A 9 -24.01 -32.14 13.49
C ILE A 9 -22.75 -31.30 13.72
N SER A 10 -21.58 -31.94 13.89
CA SER A 10 -20.31 -31.21 14.02
C SER A 10 -20.00 -30.35 12.79
N LEU A 11 -20.22 -30.86 11.57
CA LEU A 11 -20.04 -30.08 10.34
C LEU A 11 -20.95 -28.87 10.27
N ILE A 12 -22.22 -29.01 10.68
CA ILE A 12 -23.18 -27.88 10.70
C ILE A 12 -22.73 -26.81 11.70
N ILE A 13 -22.27 -27.21 12.88
CA ILE A 13 -21.79 -26.27 13.91
C ILE A 13 -20.53 -25.54 13.42
N ILE A 14 -19.57 -26.27 12.83
CA ILE A 14 -18.35 -25.66 12.28
C ILE A 14 -18.72 -24.69 11.16
N PHE A 15 -19.59 -25.09 10.24
CA PHE A 15 -20.01 -24.24 9.12
C PHE A 15 -20.74 -22.98 9.60
N ALA A 16 -21.69 -23.11 10.53
CA ALA A 16 -22.41 -21.97 11.09
C ALA A 16 -21.48 -21.03 11.88
N GLY A 17 -20.52 -21.58 12.63
CA GLY A 17 -19.52 -20.80 13.35
C GLY A 17 -18.58 -20.03 12.43
N THR A 18 -18.03 -20.69 11.40
CA THR A 18 -17.09 -20.05 10.47
C THR A 18 -17.77 -19.02 9.58
N PHE A 19 -18.91 -19.36 8.97
CA PHE A 19 -19.65 -18.40 8.15
C PHE A 19 -20.24 -17.26 8.97
N GLY A 20 -20.77 -17.54 10.17
CA GLY A 20 -21.28 -16.50 11.07
C GLY A 20 -20.20 -15.50 11.47
N PHE A 21 -18.99 -15.98 11.78
CA PHE A 21 -17.85 -15.13 12.10
C PHE A 21 -17.40 -14.28 10.89
N LEU A 22 -17.30 -14.88 9.70
CA LEU A 22 -16.96 -14.16 8.47
C LEU A 22 -18.00 -13.07 8.12
N CYS A 23 -19.29 -13.36 8.28
CA CYS A 23 -20.35 -12.38 8.07
C CYS A 23 -20.25 -11.20 9.05
N TYR A 24 -19.94 -11.47 10.33
CA TYR A 24 -19.75 -10.43 11.34
C TYR A 24 -18.57 -9.50 11.00
N LEU A 25 -17.44 -10.07 10.58
CA LEU A 25 -16.26 -9.29 10.17
C LEU A 25 -16.57 -8.34 9.01
N ASN A 26 -17.36 -8.79 8.02
CA ASN A 26 -17.66 -8.01 6.82
C ASN A 26 -18.72 -6.92 7.01
N GLN A 27 -19.78 -7.18 7.80
CA GLN A 27 -20.91 -6.25 7.92
C GLN A 27 -20.74 -5.17 9.00
N GLY A 28 -19.91 -5.39 10.03
CA GLY A 28 -19.86 -4.53 11.22
C GLY A 28 -18.60 -3.68 11.42
N GLY A 29 -17.64 -3.72 10.49
CA GLY A 29 -16.33 -3.06 10.69
C GLY A 29 -16.33 -1.55 10.47
N ILE A 30 -15.50 -0.84 11.26
CA ILE A 30 -15.22 0.61 11.15
C ILE A 30 -13.99 0.87 10.29
N ALA A 31 -13.89 2.03 9.66
CA ALA A 31 -12.72 2.38 8.84
C ALA A 31 -11.49 2.65 9.73
N LEU A 32 -10.28 2.37 9.21
CA LEU A 32 -9.02 2.62 9.93
C LEU A 32 -8.89 4.07 10.43
N LYS A 33 -9.29 5.06 9.60
CA LYS A 33 -9.22 6.48 9.95
C LYS A 33 -10.14 6.83 11.12
N GLU A 34 -11.40 6.38 11.06
CA GLU A 34 -12.38 6.55 12.15
C GLU A 34 -11.86 5.89 13.45
N ALA A 35 -11.39 4.66 13.37
CA ALA A 35 -10.84 3.95 14.52
C ALA A 35 -9.60 4.63 15.13
N TYR A 36 -8.78 5.28 14.29
CA TYR A 36 -7.63 6.08 14.73
C TYR A 36 -8.06 7.39 15.41
N GLU A 37 -9.01 8.11 14.83
CA GLU A 37 -9.57 9.36 15.39
C GLU A 37 -10.25 9.12 16.75
N ASP A 38 -10.89 7.95 16.92
CA ASP A 38 -11.46 7.51 18.20
C ASP A 38 -10.39 7.09 19.25
N GLY A 39 -9.10 7.11 18.90
CA GLY A 39 -8.00 6.69 19.77
C GLY A 39 -7.92 5.17 19.97
N ASN A 40 -8.57 4.39 19.11
CA ASN A 40 -8.67 2.95 19.24
C ASN A 40 -7.64 2.17 18.42
N VAL A 41 -6.72 2.86 17.75
CA VAL A 41 -5.71 2.24 16.88
C VAL A 41 -4.33 2.82 17.17
N ASN A 42 -3.35 1.92 17.23
CA ASN A 42 -1.94 2.26 17.23
C ASN A 42 -1.25 1.59 16.03
N ILE A 43 -0.53 2.40 15.25
CA ILE A 43 0.16 2.00 14.01
C ILE A 43 1.66 2.23 14.21
N THR A 44 2.47 1.18 14.01
CA THR A 44 3.90 1.21 14.33
C THR A 44 4.74 0.60 13.22
N GLN A 45 5.83 1.28 12.84
CA GLN A 45 6.81 0.78 11.87
C GLN A 45 7.56 -0.44 12.42
N ILE A 46 7.57 -1.56 11.69
CA ILE A 46 8.33 -2.76 12.09
C ILE A 46 9.66 -2.87 11.36
N THR A 47 9.70 -2.50 10.08
CA THR A 47 10.90 -2.63 9.23
C THR A 47 11.76 -1.37 9.26
N SER A 48 13.07 -1.54 9.14
CA SER A 48 14.03 -0.43 8.98
C SER A 48 14.14 -0.01 7.52
N ALA A 49 14.80 1.14 7.31
CA ALA A 49 15.13 1.62 5.99
C ALA A 49 15.86 0.58 5.13
N GLY A 50 15.56 0.59 3.84
CA GLY A 50 16.01 -0.34 2.80
C GLY A 50 15.16 -1.60 2.64
N THR A 51 14.07 -1.74 3.39
CA THR A 51 13.23 -2.96 3.35
C THR A 51 12.01 -2.74 2.48
N ILE A 52 11.88 -3.50 1.39
CA ILE A 52 10.75 -3.38 0.46
C ILE A 52 10.03 -4.73 0.32
N PRO A 53 8.70 -4.79 0.52
CA PRO A 53 7.88 -3.71 1.09
C PRO A 53 8.21 -3.49 2.57
N HIS A 54 7.85 -2.32 3.11
CA HIS A 54 7.86 -2.11 4.55
C HIS A 54 6.73 -2.90 5.21
N GLN A 55 6.85 -3.10 6.52
CA GLN A 55 5.79 -3.69 7.34
C GLN A 55 5.39 -2.74 8.47
N VAL A 56 4.09 -2.53 8.60
CA VAL A 56 3.49 -1.78 9.71
C VAL A 56 2.64 -2.71 10.56
N LEU A 57 2.79 -2.61 11.89
CA LEU A 57 1.90 -3.25 12.84
C LEU A 57 0.73 -2.32 13.10
N ILE A 58 -0.48 -2.78 12.80
CA ILE A 58 -1.70 -2.08 13.21
C ILE A 58 -2.32 -2.89 14.35
N SER A 59 -2.47 -2.25 15.50
CA SER A 59 -3.09 -2.81 16.69
C SER A 59 -4.32 -2.00 17.05
N THR A 60 -5.40 -2.67 17.46
CA THR A 60 -6.65 -2.01 17.85
C THR A 60 -7.19 -2.58 19.15
N ASN A 61 -7.79 -1.72 19.96
CA ASN A 61 -8.61 -2.09 21.12
C ASN A 61 -10.12 -1.91 20.83
N SER A 62 -10.48 -1.67 19.56
CA SER A 62 -11.88 -1.52 19.15
C SER A 62 -12.65 -2.81 19.35
N LYS A 63 -13.90 -2.69 19.81
CA LYS A 63 -14.86 -3.81 19.89
C LYS A 63 -15.45 -4.21 18.55
N LYS A 64 -15.21 -3.41 17.51
CA LYS A 64 -15.62 -3.69 16.14
C LYS A 64 -14.38 -4.03 15.30
N PRO A 65 -14.52 -4.86 14.26
CA PRO A 65 -13.44 -5.08 13.31
C PRO A 65 -12.98 -3.75 12.69
N VAL A 66 -11.68 -3.59 12.45
CA VAL A 66 -11.13 -2.40 11.79
C VAL A 66 -10.78 -2.76 10.35
N LYS A 67 -11.38 -2.03 9.41
CA LYS A 67 -11.14 -2.17 7.97
C LYS A 67 -9.97 -1.28 7.58
N VAL A 68 -8.87 -1.94 7.22
CA VAL A 68 -7.70 -1.31 6.65
C VAL A 68 -7.83 -1.41 5.15
N GLU A 69 -7.79 -0.27 4.49
CA GLU A 69 -7.95 -0.22 3.05
C GLU A 69 -6.60 0.10 2.38
N LYS A 70 -6.33 -0.59 1.28
CA LYS A 70 -5.21 -0.30 0.38
C LYS A 70 -5.25 1.15 -0.10
N GLY A 71 -4.07 1.73 -0.32
CA GLY A 71 -3.93 3.12 -0.77
C GLY A 71 -4.11 4.17 0.34
N THR A 72 -4.35 3.76 1.59
CA THR A 72 -4.40 4.69 2.73
C THR A 72 -2.99 5.18 3.06
N ILE A 73 -2.80 6.49 3.21
CA ILE A 73 -1.51 7.08 3.61
C ILE A 73 -1.37 7.02 5.12
N LEU A 74 -0.17 6.66 5.57
CA LEU A 74 0.28 6.70 6.94
C LEU A 74 1.40 7.74 7.03
N SER A 75 1.18 8.80 7.81
CA SER A 75 2.12 9.91 7.87
C SER A 75 2.88 9.96 9.20
N ASN A 76 4.15 10.30 9.14
CA ASN A 76 4.98 10.54 10.30
C ASN A 76 6.06 11.61 9.99
N PRO A 77 6.11 12.76 10.67
CA PRO A 77 7.11 13.78 10.36
C PRO A 77 8.54 13.37 10.74
N GLU A 78 8.73 12.40 11.63
CA GLU A 78 10.04 11.94 12.10
C GLU A 78 10.56 10.71 11.32
N SER A 79 9.69 10.02 10.60
CA SER A 79 9.98 8.82 9.78
C SER A 79 9.47 9.06 8.36
N GLU A 80 9.68 8.16 7.41
CA GLU A 80 9.05 8.33 6.09
C GLU A 80 7.52 8.22 6.14
N ASP A 81 6.81 8.88 5.23
CA ASP A 81 5.41 8.58 4.94
C ASP A 81 5.26 7.27 4.13
N LEU A 82 4.19 6.51 4.41
CA LEU A 82 3.91 5.22 3.79
C LEU A 82 2.52 5.16 3.16
N VAL A 83 2.33 4.25 2.22
CA VAL A 83 1.03 3.91 1.65
C VAL A 83 0.74 2.41 1.79
N ILE A 84 -0.43 2.07 2.33
CA ILE A 84 -0.82 0.68 2.61
C ILE A 84 -0.97 -0.11 1.30
N ALA A 85 -0.34 -1.28 1.23
CA ALA A 85 -0.27 -2.10 0.02
C ALA A 85 -1.37 -3.17 -0.07
N ARG A 86 -2.12 -3.42 1.00
CA ARG A 86 -3.12 -4.50 1.05
C ARG A 86 -4.32 -4.12 1.90
N ASP A 87 -5.51 -4.52 1.43
CA ASP A 87 -6.72 -4.50 2.24
C ASP A 87 -6.67 -5.57 3.32
N GLU A 88 -7.09 -5.24 4.53
CA GLU A 88 -7.06 -6.15 5.66
C GLU A 88 -8.23 -5.84 6.59
N ILE A 89 -8.81 -6.88 7.19
CA ILE A 89 -9.79 -6.71 8.27
C ILE A 89 -9.14 -7.21 9.56
N ILE A 90 -8.85 -6.27 10.46
CA ILE A 90 -8.29 -6.58 11.77
C ILE A 90 -9.46 -6.96 12.69
N PRO A 91 -9.43 -8.14 13.34
CA PRO A 91 -10.49 -8.53 14.26
C PRO A 91 -10.57 -7.58 15.47
N PRO A 92 -11.73 -7.53 16.16
CA PRO A 92 -11.87 -6.77 17.40
C PRO A 92 -10.76 -7.08 18.40
N GLU A 93 -10.25 -6.04 19.06
CA GLU A 93 -9.19 -6.15 20.07
C GLU A 93 -7.93 -6.91 19.56
N GLY A 94 -7.69 -6.86 18.25
CA GLY A 94 -6.66 -7.61 17.56
C GLY A 94 -5.50 -6.76 17.04
N ASN A 95 -4.64 -7.40 16.25
CA ASN A 95 -3.59 -6.75 15.50
C ASN A 95 -3.33 -7.49 14.18
N SER A 96 -2.73 -6.80 13.22
CA SER A 96 -2.22 -7.39 11.99
C SER A 96 -0.99 -6.65 11.51
N THR A 97 -0.09 -7.37 10.83
CA THR A 97 1.08 -6.80 10.15
C THR A 97 0.76 -6.67 8.67
N ILE A 98 0.87 -5.45 8.15
CA ILE A 98 0.40 -5.11 6.82
C ILE A 98 1.56 -4.54 6.01
N PRO A 99 1.74 -4.97 4.74
CA PRO A 99 2.76 -4.40 3.88
C PRO A 99 2.40 -2.97 3.48
N ALA A 100 3.42 -2.12 3.36
CA ALA A 100 3.28 -0.74 2.91
C ALA A 100 4.50 -0.33 2.06
N TYR A 101 4.31 0.67 1.20
CA TYR A 101 5.38 1.24 0.37
C TYR A 101 5.73 2.64 0.83
N CYS A 102 7.00 3.00 0.73
CA CYS A 102 7.50 4.33 1.04
C CYS A 102 7.06 5.36 0.00
N ILE A 103 6.63 6.53 0.44
CA ILE A 103 6.27 7.66 -0.44
C ILE A 103 7.42 8.68 -0.53
N GLU A 104 8.28 8.73 0.48
CA GLU A 104 9.33 9.74 0.64
C GLU A 104 10.74 9.16 0.48
N PRO A 105 11.23 8.98 -0.76
CA PRO A 105 12.53 8.34 -1.04
C PRO A 105 13.73 8.95 -0.29
N GLU A 106 13.65 10.23 0.05
CA GLU A 106 14.75 10.98 0.67
C GLU A 106 14.72 10.93 2.20
N GLN A 107 13.60 10.49 2.80
CA GLN A 107 13.43 10.27 4.23
C GLN A 107 13.71 8.79 4.54
N SER A 108 14.22 8.47 5.73
CA SER A 108 14.52 7.06 6.09
C SER A 108 13.44 6.49 7.00
N ALA A 109 13.08 5.21 6.81
CA ALA A 109 12.24 4.52 7.77
C ALA A 109 12.90 4.40 9.16
N ILE A 110 12.18 4.82 10.20
CA ILE A 110 12.60 4.62 11.60
C ILE A 110 11.75 3.51 12.21
N LYS A 111 12.38 2.37 12.53
CA LYS A 111 11.71 1.27 13.22
C LYS A 111 11.18 1.70 14.58
N GLY A 112 9.95 1.31 14.90
CA GLY A 112 9.26 1.66 16.14
C GLY A 112 8.56 3.02 16.10
N SER A 113 8.66 3.75 15.00
CA SER A 113 7.98 5.03 14.83
C SER A 113 6.46 4.83 14.72
N HIS A 114 5.69 5.80 15.22
CA HIS A 114 4.23 5.74 15.23
C HIS A 114 3.64 6.59 14.11
N PHE A 115 2.63 6.07 13.43
CA PHE A 115 2.01 6.75 12.30
C PHE A 115 0.66 7.38 12.66
N LYS A 116 0.35 8.46 11.96
CA LYS A 116 -1.01 9.00 11.86
C LYS A 116 -1.68 8.45 10.61
N VAL A 117 -2.99 8.23 10.67
CA VAL A 117 -3.77 7.90 9.47
C VAL A 117 -4.10 9.19 8.73
N SER A 118 -3.71 9.26 7.47
CA SER A 118 -3.97 10.37 6.57
C SER A 118 -5.04 9.98 5.54
N ASP A 119 -5.21 10.79 4.51
CA ASP A 119 -6.15 10.51 3.41
C ASP A 119 -5.63 9.42 2.47
N LYS A 120 -6.44 9.10 1.45
CA LYS A 120 -6.05 8.20 0.38
C LYS A 120 -4.97 8.81 -0.50
N ALA A 121 -4.08 7.97 -0.99
CA ALA A 121 -3.13 8.33 -2.02
C ALA A 121 -3.86 8.79 -3.30
N PRO A 122 -3.24 9.65 -4.12
CA PRO A 122 -3.79 10.00 -5.43
C PRO A 122 -4.06 8.76 -6.31
N TRP A 123 -5.01 8.89 -7.24
CA TRP A 123 -5.50 7.79 -8.07
C TRP A 123 -4.37 7.00 -8.76
N MET A 124 -3.39 7.66 -9.37
CA MET A 124 -2.29 6.95 -10.05
C MET A 124 -1.48 6.05 -9.09
N ILE A 125 -1.26 6.49 -7.85
CA ILE A 125 -0.59 5.68 -6.84
C ILE A 125 -1.49 4.51 -6.42
N GLN A 126 -2.79 4.75 -6.22
CA GLN A 126 -3.75 3.68 -5.93
C GLN A 126 -3.76 2.61 -7.03
N GLU A 127 -3.77 3.00 -8.30
CA GLU A 127 -3.76 2.09 -9.46
C GLU A 127 -2.47 1.26 -9.54
N ILE A 128 -1.31 1.84 -9.19
CA ILE A 128 -0.05 1.11 -9.10
C ILE A 128 -0.09 0.07 -7.99
N ILE A 129 -0.63 0.42 -6.82
CA ILE A 129 -0.71 -0.51 -5.68
C ILE A 129 -1.77 -1.59 -5.92
N GLU A 130 -2.89 -1.25 -6.55
CA GLU A 130 -3.99 -2.18 -6.82
C GLU A 130 -3.52 -3.36 -7.67
N THR A 131 -2.65 -3.09 -8.63
CA THR A 131 -2.07 -4.08 -9.54
C THR A 131 -0.78 -4.72 -9.02
N SER A 132 -0.36 -4.41 -7.80
CA SER A 132 0.90 -4.90 -7.21
C SER A 132 0.71 -6.14 -6.34
N ASN A 133 1.73 -7.01 -6.33
CA ASN A 133 1.89 -8.11 -5.39
C ASN A 133 3.05 -7.85 -4.41
N PRO A 134 2.79 -7.39 -3.17
CA PRO A 134 3.83 -7.12 -2.19
C PRO A 134 4.60 -8.36 -1.72
N GLU A 135 4.07 -9.57 -1.94
CA GLU A 135 4.73 -10.83 -1.56
C GLU A 135 5.77 -11.29 -2.60
N ASN A 136 5.75 -10.72 -3.81
CA ASN A 136 6.76 -10.97 -4.84
C ASN A 136 7.87 -9.90 -4.73
N PRO A 137 9.11 -10.24 -4.31
CA PRO A 137 10.15 -9.25 -4.05
C PRO A 137 10.51 -8.37 -5.27
N SER A 138 10.58 -8.95 -6.46
CA SER A 138 10.90 -8.21 -7.68
C SER A 138 9.80 -7.22 -8.06
N GLU A 139 8.55 -7.63 -7.86
CA GLU A 139 7.38 -6.80 -8.14
C GLU A 139 7.18 -5.70 -7.10
N ALA A 140 7.38 -6.02 -5.82
CA ALA A 140 7.37 -5.05 -4.73
C ALA A 140 8.45 -3.98 -4.92
N PHE A 141 9.66 -4.39 -5.32
CA PHE A 141 10.73 -3.45 -5.65
C PHE A 141 10.35 -2.55 -6.83
N ASN A 142 9.85 -3.10 -7.94
CA ASN A 142 9.41 -2.27 -9.08
C ASN A 142 8.27 -1.32 -8.70
N THR A 143 7.30 -1.79 -7.92
CA THR A 143 6.20 -0.99 -7.39
C THR A 143 6.70 0.18 -6.54
N GLN A 144 7.67 -0.07 -5.64
CA GLN A 144 8.29 0.96 -4.82
C GLN A 144 8.94 2.06 -5.67
N LEU A 145 9.67 1.69 -6.73
CA LEU A 145 10.30 2.67 -7.63
C LEU A 145 9.26 3.54 -8.35
N LYS A 146 8.15 2.93 -8.80
CA LYS A 146 7.04 3.66 -9.44
C LYS A 146 6.39 4.64 -8.49
N ILE A 147 6.17 4.23 -7.23
CA ILE A 147 5.59 5.11 -6.20
C ILE A 147 6.51 6.30 -5.93
N TRP A 148 7.82 6.11 -5.81
CA TRP A 148 8.77 7.22 -5.66
C TRP A 148 8.74 8.20 -6.83
N LEU A 149 8.72 7.69 -8.07
CA LEU A 149 8.63 8.52 -9.27
C LEU A 149 7.32 9.32 -9.32
N LEU A 150 6.20 8.73 -8.93
CA LEU A 150 4.92 9.44 -8.86
C LEU A 150 4.86 10.44 -7.70
N ALA A 151 5.49 10.13 -6.56
CA ALA A 151 5.45 10.97 -5.36
C ALA A 151 6.41 12.16 -5.41
N ARG A 152 7.56 12.03 -6.07
CA ARG A 152 8.65 13.03 -6.07
C ARG A 152 9.19 13.41 -7.45
N GLY A 153 8.69 12.79 -8.51
CA GLY A 153 9.24 12.94 -9.86
C GLY A 153 10.60 12.28 -10.03
N ALA A 154 11.29 12.62 -11.11
CA ALA A 154 12.54 11.97 -11.49
C ALA A 154 13.80 12.54 -10.79
N ASN A 155 13.65 13.61 -9.99
CA ASN A 155 14.78 14.43 -9.53
C ASN A 155 15.10 14.30 -8.03
N PHE A 156 14.55 13.30 -7.34
CA PHE A 156 14.89 13.07 -5.93
C PHE A 156 16.34 12.58 -5.78
N ASN A 157 16.96 12.89 -4.64
CA ASN A 157 18.33 12.50 -4.37
C ASN A 157 18.44 11.00 -4.06
N ILE A 158 19.00 10.24 -5.01
CA ILE A 158 19.18 8.79 -4.86
C ILE A 158 20.25 8.38 -3.84
N TYR A 159 21.06 9.32 -3.33
CA TYR A 159 22.19 9.00 -2.43
C TYR A 159 21.86 9.19 -0.96
N THR A 160 20.60 9.45 -0.62
CA THR A 160 20.12 9.72 0.74
C THR A 160 18.87 8.91 1.07
N GLY A 161 18.46 8.93 2.33
CA GLY A 161 17.16 8.42 2.74
C GLY A 161 16.95 6.93 2.51
N GLU A 162 15.69 6.57 2.30
CA GLU A 162 15.24 5.22 1.96
C GLU A 162 15.93 4.68 0.72
N VAL A 163 16.20 5.52 -0.28
CA VAL A 163 16.87 5.09 -1.52
C VAL A 163 18.29 4.59 -1.24
N TYR A 164 19.06 5.33 -0.43
CA TYR A 164 20.41 4.90 -0.05
C TYR A 164 20.39 3.53 0.65
N TYR A 165 19.49 3.35 1.61
CA TYR A 165 19.38 2.09 2.35
C TYR A 165 18.85 0.96 1.47
N THR A 166 17.96 1.24 0.53
CA THR A 166 17.45 0.28 -0.45
C THR A 166 18.57 -0.28 -1.32
N VAL A 167 19.46 0.59 -1.80
CA VAL A 167 20.64 0.19 -2.60
C VAL A 167 21.55 -0.74 -1.80
N ARG A 168 21.80 -0.40 -0.53
CA ARG A 168 22.62 -1.20 0.38
C ARG A 168 21.98 -2.56 0.69
N ALA A 169 20.70 -2.59 1.04
CA ALA A 169 19.97 -3.79 1.42
C ALA A 169 19.89 -4.80 0.26
N ASN A 170 19.69 -4.30 -0.96
CA ASN A 170 19.62 -5.12 -2.18
C ASN A 170 20.99 -5.46 -2.79
N LYS A 171 22.10 -5.05 -2.15
CA LYS A 171 23.47 -5.26 -2.63
C LYS A 171 23.67 -4.79 -4.08
N MET A 172 23.00 -3.70 -4.45
CA MET A 172 23.07 -3.12 -5.79
C MET A 172 23.96 -1.89 -5.79
N TYR A 173 24.40 -1.48 -6.98
CA TYR A 173 25.09 -0.22 -7.20
C TYR A 173 24.10 0.87 -7.63
N PHE A 174 24.44 2.14 -7.39
CA PHE A 174 23.60 3.28 -7.78
C PHE A 174 23.33 3.37 -9.29
N TYR A 175 24.25 2.91 -10.14
CA TYR A 175 23.98 2.88 -11.59
C TYR A 175 22.86 1.87 -11.94
N GLN A 176 22.84 0.71 -11.28
CA GLN A 176 21.76 -0.27 -11.47
C GLN A 176 20.43 0.28 -10.97
N LEU A 177 20.43 1.08 -9.90
CA LEU A 177 19.23 1.77 -9.45
C LEU A 177 18.74 2.78 -10.49
N LYS A 178 19.64 3.57 -11.08
CA LYS A 178 19.28 4.52 -12.16
C LYS A 178 18.69 3.81 -13.36
N ASP A 179 19.24 2.65 -13.74
CA ASP A 179 18.69 1.83 -14.82
C ASP A 179 17.28 1.36 -14.47
N ASN A 180 17.08 0.81 -13.26
CA ASN A 180 15.75 0.37 -12.79
C ASN A 180 14.74 1.52 -12.72
N LEU A 181 15.14 2.71 -12.26
CA LEU A 181 14.29 3.91 -12.28
C LEU A 181 13.95 4.34 -13.70
N SER A 182 14.86 4.19 -14.66
CA SER A 182 14.61 4.50 -16.07
C SER A 182 13.60 3.53 -16.68
N PHE A 183 13.66 2.24 -16.34
CA PHE A 183 12.65 1.27 -16.73
C PHE A 183 11.29 1.56 -16.11
N ALA A 184 11.23 1.78 -14.79
CA ALA A 184 9.99 2.12 -14.08
C ALA A 184 9.35 3.41 -14.63
N ARG A 185 10.18 4.40 -14.98
CA ARG A 185 9.76 5.63 -15.66
C ARG A 185 9.09 5.36 -17.00
N ALA A 186 9.72 4.55 -17.85
CA ALA A 186 9.14 4.20 -19.15
C ALA A 186 7.78 3.49 -18.98
N GLU A 187 7.69 2.55 -18.04
CA GLU A 187 6.44 1.86 -17.72
C GLU A 187 5.33 2.82 -17.27
N LEU A 188 5.65 3.80 -16.40
CA LEU A 188 4.67 4.82 -15.97
C LEU A 188 4.23 5.73 -17.11
N MET A 189 5.17 6.18 -17.94
CA MET A 189 4.86 7.02 -19.10
C MET A 189 3.92 6.30 -20.06
N THR A 190 4.17 5.02 -20.34
CA THR A 190 3.28 4.20 -21.15
C THR A 190 1.94 3.96 -20.47
N LYS A 191 1.93 3.52 -19.19
CA LYS A 191 0.69 3.15 -18.48
C LYS A 191 -0.28 4.31 -18.31
N PHE A 192 0.23 5.53 -18.06
CA PHE A 192 -0.59 6.70 -17.77
C PHE A 192 -0.54 7.77 -18.86
N ASN A 193 0.06 7.45 -20.01
CA ASN A 193 0.27 8.38 -21.13
C ASN A 193 0.88 9.73 -20.68
N LEU A 194 1.91 9.66 -19.84
CA LEU A 194 2.60 10.84 -19.30
C LEU A 194 3.76 11.25 -20.19
N THR A 195 3.92 12.56 -20.39
CA THR A 195 5.13 13.09 -21.03
C THR A 195 6.30 13.11 -20.05
N GLU A 196 7.51 13.22 -20.61
CA GLU A 196 8.73 13.32 -19.82
C GLU A 196 8.71 14.54 -18.87
N GLU A 197 8.22 15.68 -19.36
CA GLU A 197 8.08 16.93 -18.62
C GLU A 197 7.05 16.82 -17.48
N GLN A 198 5.92 16.13 -17.73
CA GLN A 198 4.91 15.89 -16.71
C GLN A 198 5.47 15.04 -15.56
N LEU A 199 6.19 13.97 -15.87
CA LEU A 199 6.79 13.12 -14.83
C LEU A 199 7.93 13.83 -14.08
N ASN A 200 8.70 14.70 -14.76
CA ASN A 200 9.77 15.47 -14.11
C ASN A 200 9.24 16.52 -13.12
N SER A 201 8.02 17.01 -13.32
CA SER A 201 7.39 18.05 -12.50
C SER A 201 6.38 17.50 -11.47
N ILE A 202 6.14 16.19 -11.48
CA ILE A 202 5.16 15.54 -10.61
C ILE A 202 5.63 15.54 -9.16
N ASN A 203 4.67 15.68 -8.25
CA ASN A 203 4.83 15.44 -6.83
C ASN A 203 3.50 14.94 -6.27
N ILE A 204 3.49 14.42 -5.04
CA ILE A 204 2.29 13.80 -4.47
C ILE A 204 1.04 14.71 -4.40
N ASN A 205 1.23 16.03 -4.38
CA ASN A 205 0.12 17.00 -4.36
C ASN A 205 -0.27 17.50 -5.76
N SER A 206 0.34 16.98 -6.82
CA SER A 206 0.07 17.42 -8.19
C SER A 206 -1.29 16.94 -8.69
N THR A 207 -2.00 17.80 -9.42
CA THR A 207 -3.30 17.48 -10.02
C THR A 207 -3.21 16.39 -11.09
N ILE A 208 -2.03 16.18 -11.68
CA ILE A 208 -1.75 15.11 -12.63
C ILE A 208 -2.05 13.75 -12.01
N LEU A 209 -1.67 13.53 -10.75
CA LEU A 209 -1.88 12.26 -10.05
C LEU A 209 -3.35 11.98 -9.71
N ALA A 210 -4.16 13.03 -9.61
CA ALA A 210 -5.59 12.94 -9.30
C ALA A 210 -6.46 12.71 -10.56
N ARG A 211 -5.86 12.78 -11.76
CA ARG A 211 -6.58 12.56 -13.01
C ARG A 211 -6.87 11.06 -13.17
N GLU A 212 -8.12 10.68 -12.92
CA GLU A 212 -8.63 9.38 -13.35
C GLU A 212 -8.60 9.32 -14.89
N GLU A 213 -8.14 8.21 -15.44
CA GLU A 213 -8.39 7.94 -16.85
C GLU A 213 -9.90 7.85 -17.08
N ASN A 214 -10.41 8.74 -17.94
CA ASN A 214 -11.81 8.73 -18.31
C ASN A 214 -12.12 7.36 -18.95
N TRP A 215 -13.01 6.57 -18.34
CA TRP A 215 -13.39 5.24 -18.84
C TRP A 215 -13.86 5.26 -20.31
N LEU A 216 -14.36 6.40 -20.78
CA LEU A 216 -14.69 6.65 -22.17
C LEU A 216 -13.46 6.63 -23.09
N ASP A 217 -12.30 7.14 -22.65
CA ASP A 217 -11.07 7.07 -23.42
C ASP A 217 -10.61 5.61 -23.61
N LYS A 218 -10.72 4.76 -22.56
CA LYS A 218 -10.44 3.31 -22.67
C LYS A 218 -11.36 2.60 -23.66
N ILE A 219 -12.66 2.95 -23.66
CA ILE A 219 -13.61 2.38 -24.61
C ILE A 219 -13.31 2.85 -26.03
N MET A 220 -13.05 4.15 -26.22
CA MET A 220 -12.76 4.74 -27.53
C MET A 220 -11.47 4.18 -28.14
N GLU A 221 -10.44 3.90 -27.33
CA GLU A 221 -9.22 3.20 -27.74
C GLU A 221 -9.51 1.72 -28.07
N PHE A 222 -10.29 1.02 -27.25
CA PHE A 222 -10.68 -0.38 -27.50
C PHE A 222 -11.48 -0.57 -28.81
N ILE A 223 -12.31 0.41 -29.18
CA ILE A 223 -13.10 0.39 -30.43
C ILE A 223 -12.43 1.12 -31.60
N GLY A 224 -11.17 1.53 -31.46
CA GLY A 224 -10.36 2.11 -32.54
C GLY A 224 -10.86 3.46 -33.07
N LEU A 225 -11.54 4.25 -32.22
CA LEU A 225 -12.03 5.59 -32.55
C LEU A 225 -11.05 6.71 -32.16
N LYS A 226 -9.83 6.34 -31.76
CA LYS A 226 -8.72 7.24 -31.43
C LYS A 226 -7.41 6.66 -31.95
#